data_AF-A0A7W3RCR6-F1
#
_entry.id   AF-A0A7W3RCR6-F1
#
_cell.length_a   1.000
_cell.length_b   1.000
_cell.length_c   1.000
_cell.angle_alpha   90.00
_cell.angle_beta   90.00
_cell.angle_gamma   90.00
#
_symmetry.space_group_name_H-M   'P 1'
#
loop_
_entity.id
_entity.type
_entity.pdbx_description
1 polymer ?
#
loop_
_entity_poly.entity_id
_entity_poly.type
_entity_poly.pdbx_seq_one_letter_code
_entity_poly.pdbx_strand_id
1 'polypeptide(L)'
;MAIGVALTVLVVGLMFASGLSRGKTAKRKYIVWGTTIILIIAPFFSWVVSVLYAISQEEGFAGVALMMLLFPFFFLVGLVTMLIGVFKKESTNKSI
;
A
#
# COMPACT_ATOMS: atom_id res chain seq x y z
N MET A 1 -10.06 6.28 -19.00
CA MET A 1 -8.92 7.17 -18.66
C MET A 1 -8.53 7.10 -17.18
N ALA A 2 -9.42 7.38 -16.22
CA ALA A 2 -9.06 7.46 -14.80
C ALA A 2 -8.46 6.17 -14.19
N ILE A 3 -9.03 4.99 -14.51
CA ILE A 3 -8.50 3.69 -14.04
C ILE A 3 -7.06 3.46 -14.52
N GLY A 4 -6.76 3.80 -15.78
CA GLY A 4 -5.42 3.63 -16.34
C GLY A 4 -4.36 4.46 -15.62
N VAL A 5 -4.71 5.69 -15.19
CA VAL A 5 -3.81 6.53 -14.39
C VAL A 5 -3.56 5.92 -13.02
N ALA A 6 -4.61 5.48 -12.32
CA ALA A 6 -4.48 4.84 -11.01
C ALA A 6 -3.63 3.58 -11.04
N LEU A 7 -3.82 2.72 -12.06
CA LEU A 7 -2.99 1.53 -12.28
C LEU A 7 -1.53 1.89 -12.56
N THR A 8 -1.27 2.94 -13.33
CA THR A 8 0.09 3.43 -13.60
C THR A 8 0.77 3.86 -12.31
N VAL A 9 0.08 4.64 -11.47
CA VAL A 9 0.61 5.08 -10.16
C VAL A 9 0.88 3.89 -9.24
N LEU A 10 -0.01 2.89 -9.20
CA LEU A 10 0.20 1.65 -8.45
C LEU A 10 1.47 0.93 -8.89
N VAL A 11 1.63 0.68 -10.20
CA VAL A 11 2.79 -0.03 -10.75
C VAL A 11 4.09 0.73 -10.46
N VAL A 12 4.13 2.03 -10.75
CA VAL A 12 5.32 2.87 -10.53
C VAL A 12 5.67 2.93 -9.04
N GLY A 13 4.68 3.11 -8.16
CA GLY A 13 4.89 3.14 -6.72
C GLY A 13 5.46 1.82 -6.18
N LEU A 14 4.94 0.68 -6.65
CA LEU A 14 5.44 -0.65 -6.27
C LEU A 14 6.86 -0.90 -6.80
N MET A 15 7.17 -0.45 -8.02
CA MET A 15 8.52 -0.52 -8.58
C MET A 15 9.51 0.29 -7.73
N PHE A 16 9.14 1.51 -7.35
CA PHE A 16 9.98 2.38 -6.52
C PHE A 16 10.21 1.78 -5.12
N ALA A 17 9.15 1.28 -4.48
CA ALA A 17 9.22 0.61 -3.19
C ALA A 17 10.13 -0.63 -3.21
N SER A 18 10.03 -1.41 -4.29
CA SER A 18 10.87 -2.58 -4.52
C SER A 18 12.35 -2.18 -4.67
N GLY A 19 12.63 -1.14 -5.45
CA GLY A 19 13.98 -0.58 -5.63
C GLY A 19 14.58 -0.10 -4.30
N LEU A 20 13.81 0.68 -3.52
CA LEU A 20 14.23 1.14 -2.19
C LEU A 20 14.42 0.02 -1.17
N SER A 21 13.80 -1.14 -1.37
CA SER A 21 13.88 -2.28 -0.44
C SER A 21 15.06 -3.23 -0.71
N ARG A 22 15.60 -3.25 -1.93
CA ARG A 22 16.66 -4.20 -2.33
C ARG A 22 17.96 -3.95 -1.58
N GLY A 23 18.52 -5.03 -0.99
CA GLY A 23 19.78 -4.99 -0.26
C GLY A 23 19.74 -4.20 1.06
N LYS A 24 18.56 -3.87 1.58
CA LYS A 24 18.40 -3.08 2.80
C LYS A 24 17.99 -3.92 4.00
N THR A 25 18.24 -3.38 5.18
CA THR A 25 17.86 -3.99 6.46
C THR A 25 16.36 -4.22 6.53
N ALA A 26 15.94 -5.21 7.33
CA ALA A 26 14.51 -5.47 7.54
C ALA A 26 13.78 -4.21 8.06
N LYS A 27 14.43 -3.43 8.93
CA LYS A 27 13.93 -2.14 9.42
C LYS A 27 13.49 -1.22 8.27
N ARG A 28 14.40 -0.96 7.32
CA ARG A 28 14.12 -0.09 6.17
C ARG A 28 13.02 -0.66 5.28
N LYS A 29 13.01 -1.98 5.05
CA LYS A 29 11.96 -2.64 4.26
C LYS A 29 10.58 -2.42 4.85
N TYR A 30 10.41 -2.60 6.17
CA TYR A 30 9.13 -2.36 6.84
C TYR A 30 8.66 -0.91 6.72
N ILE A 31 9.56 0.07 6.89
CA ILE A 31 9.23 1.49 6.72
C ILE A 31 8.78 1.74 5.27
N VAL A 32 9.57 1.34 4.28
CA VAL A 32 9.28 1.57 2.86
C VAL A 32 7.96 0.92 2.45
N TRP A 33 7.73 -0.33 2.82
CA TRP A 33 6.49 -1.04 2.49
C TRP A 33 5.29 -0.47 3.24
N GLY A 34 5.43 -0.13 4.52
CA GLY A 34 4.36 0.52 5.28
C GLY A 34 3.93 1.84 4.65
N THR A 35 4.88 2.72 4.32
CA THR A 35 4.60 3.99 3.62
C THR A 35 4.00 3.75 2.23
N THR A 36 4.47 2.74 1.49
CA THR A 36 3.91 2.39 0.17
C THR A 36 2.47 1.91 0.28
N ILE A 37 2.16 1.10 1.30
CA ILE A 37 0.79 0.65 1.56
C ILE A 37 -0.11 1.84 1.87
N ILE A 38 0.33 2.78 2.71
CA ILE A 38 -0.46 3.96 3.10
C ILE A 38 -0.69 4.91 1.92
N LEU A 39 0.36 5.28 1.20
CA LEU A 39 0.30 6.37 0.21
C LEU A 39 -0.09 5.90 -1.19
N ILE A 40 0.16 4.62 -1.51
CA ILE A 40 -0.05 4.09 -2.86
C ILE A 40 -1.15 3.04 -2.83
N ILE A 41 -1.01 1.97 -2.05
CA ILE A 41 -1.96 0.85 -2.13
C ILE A 41 -3.33 1.26 -1.58
N ALA A 42 -3.39 1.82 -0.37
CA ALA A 42 -4.65 2.17 0.28
C ALA A 42 -5.55 3.09 -0.57
N PRO A 43 -5.08 4.23 -1.13
CA PRO A 43 -5.94 5.06 -1.97
C PRO A 43 -6.23 4.43 -3.33
N PHE A 44 -5.20 4.01 -4.08
CA PHE A 44 -5.39 3.66 -5.49
C PHE A 44 -5.96 2.25 -5.68
N PHE A 45 -5.51 1.25 -4.91
CA PHE A 45 -6.04 -0.11 -5.05
C PHE A 45 -7.48 -0.20 -4.58
N SER A 46 -7.79 0.37 -3.41
CA SER A 46 -9.16 0.42 -2.90
C SER A 46 -10.10 1.10 -3.90
N TRP A 47 -9.69 2.24 -4.45
CA TRP A 47 -10.50 2.94 -5.45
C TRP A 47 -10.71 2.12 -6.73
N VAL A 48 -9.66 1.53 -7.30
CA VAL A 48 -9.77 0.71 -8.52
C VAL A 48 -10.73 -0.46 -8.31
N VAL A 49 -10.56 -1.23 -7.22
CA VAL A 49 -11.40 -2.40 -6.94
C VAL A 49 -12.85 -1.98 -6.71
N SER A 50 -13.07 -0.91 -5.94
CA SER A 50 -14.41 -0.38 -5.68
C SER A 50 -15.13 0.13 -6.91
N VAL A 51 -14.44 0.82 -7.81
CA VAL A 51 -15.04 1.30 -9.08
C VAL A 51 -15.39 0.12 -9.99
N LEU A 52 -14.49 -0.86 -10.11
CA LEU A 52 -14.78 -2.07 -10.89
C LEU A 52 -15.98 -2.84 -10.33
N TYR A 53 -16.10 -2.90 -9.00
CA TYR A 53 -17.25 -3.50 -8.34
C TYR A 53 -18.54 -2.72 -8.56
N ALA A 54 -18.51 -1.38 -8.45
CA ALA A 54 -19.68 -0.55 -8.75
C ALA A 54 -20.19 -0.76 -10.17
N ILE A 55 -19.28 -0.86 -11.14
CA ILE A 55 -19.61 -1.11 -12.56
C ILE A 55 -20.22 -2.50 -12.72
N SER A 56 -19.66 -3.53 -12.06
CA SER A 56 -20.18 -4.90 -12.19
C SER A 56 -21.55 -5.09 -11.55
N GLN A 57 -21.88 -4.31 -10.51
CA GLN A 57 -23.19 -4.31 -9.86
C GLN A 57 -24.17 -3.30 -10.46
N GLU A 58 -23.71 -2.46 -11.40
CA GLU A 58 -24.45 -1.30 -11.93
C GLU A 58 -24.97 -0.37 -10.82
N GLU A 59 -24.27 -0.32 -9.69
CA GLU A 59 -24.72 0.32 -8.45
C GLU A 59 -23.56 1.09 -7.78
N GLY A 60 -23.70 2.41 -7.70
CA GLY A 60 -22.64 3.30 -7.24
C GLY A 60 -22.36 3.23 -5.74
N PHE A 61 -23.39 3.02 -4.92
CA PHE A 61 -23.25 2.91 -3.46
C PHE A 61 -22.48 1.66 -3.07
N ALA A 62 -22.62 0.57 -3.80
CA ALA A 62 -21.86 -0.66 -3.62
C ALA A 62 -20.35 -0.42 -3.72
N GLY A 63 -19.92 0.41 -4.69
CA GLY A 63 -18.53 0.84 -4.80
C GLY A 63 -18.07 1.69 -3.62
N VAL A 64 -18.88 2.67 -3.21
CA VAL A 64 -18.56 3.55 -2.07
C VAL A 64 -18.45 2.74 -0.78
N ALA A 65 -19.38 1.82 -0.52
CA ALA A 65 -19.36 0.92 0.62
C ALA A 65 -18.09 0.06 0.64
N LEU A 66 -17.71 -0.52 -0.50
CA LEU A 66 -16.48 -1.30 -0.61
C LEU A 66 -15.23 -0.44 -0.38
N MET A 67 -15.24 0.82 -0.86
CA MET A 67 -14.11 1.73 -0.68
C MET A 67 -13.92 2.13 0.79
N MET A 68 -15.03 2.40 1.49
CA MET A 68 -15.04 2.68 2.93
C MET A 68 -14.56 1.50 3.78
N LEU A 69 -14.63 0.28 3.26
CA LEU A 69 -14.08 -0.91 3.92
C LEU A 69 -12.59 -1.11 3.61
N LEU A 70 -12.22 -1.09 2.32
CA LEU A 70 -10.87 -1.40 1.87
C LEU A 70 -9.86 -0.31 2.27
N PHE A 71 -10.22 0.97 2.15
CA PHE A 71 -9.27 2.05 2.43
C PHE A 71 -8.79 2.04 3.88
N PRO A 72 -9.66 2.03 4.92
CA PRO A 72 -9.21 1.94 6.31
C PRO A 72 -8.46 0.65 6.60
N PHE A 73 -8.89 -0.48 6.02
CA PHE A 73 -8.20 -1.76 6.20
C PHE A 73 -6.75 -1.69 5.73
N PHE A 74 -6.50 -1.27 4.48
CA PHE A 74 -5.14 -1.15 3.96
C PHE A 74 -4.35 -0.07 4.68
N PHE A 75 -4.98 1.05 5.06
CA PHE A 75 -4.32 2.08 5.85
C PHE A 75 -3.80 1.53 7.18
N LEU A 76 -4.61 0.76 7.92
CA LEU A 76 -4.20 0.14 9.17
C LEU A 76 -3.09 -0.89 8.97
N VAL A 77 -3.18 -1.73 7.93
CA VAL A 77 -2.11 -2.68 7.58
C VAL A 77 -0.80 -1.94 7.29
N GLY A 78 -0.87 -0.85 6.53
CA GLY A 78 0.30 -0.03 6.21
C GLY A 78 0.87 0.66 7.44
N LEU A 79 0.02 1.19 8.31
CA LEU A 79 0.40 1.83 9.57
C LEU A 79 1.12 0.85 10.49
N VAL A 80 0.55 -0.33 10.74
CA VAL A 80 1.19 -1.38 11.56
C VAL A 80 2.53 -1.80 10.96
N THR A 81 2.58 -2.03 9.65
CA THR A 81 3.82 -2.39 8.94
C THR A 81 4.89 -1.32 9.10
N MET A 82 4.52 -0.04 8.99
CA MET A 82 5.45 1.09 9.17
C MET A 82 5.93 1.19 10.61
N LEU A 83 5.04 1.07 11.59
CA LEU A 83 5.36 1.14 13.02
C LEU A 83 6.34 0.01 13.42
N ILE A 84 6.14 -1.21 12.92
CA ILE A 84 7.11 -2.30 13.09
C ILE A 84 8.48 -1.84 12.61
N GLY A 85 8.56 -1.22 11.43
CA GLY A 85 9.81 -0.69 10.89
C GLY A 85 10.43 0.43 11.73
N VAL A 86 9.64 1.36 12.23
CA VAL A 86 10.11 2.49 13.05
C VAL A 86 10.71 1.99 14.38
N PHE A 87 10.03 1.07 15.06
CA PHE A 87 10.46 0.55 16.36
C PHE A 87 11.48 -0.60 16.26
N LYS A 88 11.69 -1.16 15.06
CA LYS A 88 12.69 -2.21 14.87
C LYS A 88 14.10 -1.64 15.10
N LYS A 89 14.80 -2.21 16.09
CA LYS A 89 16.21 -1.92 16.35
C LYS A 89 17.04 -2.32 15.13
N GLU A 90 18.07 -1.55 14.82
CA GLU A 90 19.01 -1.97 13.80
C GLU A 90 19.71 -3.24 14.26
N SER A 91 19.73 -4.25 13.41
CA SER A 91 20.57 -5.42 13.64
C SER A 91 22.01 -4.96 13.53
N THR A 92 22.62 -4.60 14.66
CA THR A 92 24.08 -4.50 14.76
C THR A 92 24.60 -5.85 14.27
N ASN A 93 25.20 -5.87 13.09
CA ASN A 93 25.95 -7.02 12.64
C ASN A 93 27.11 -7.16 13.63
N LYS A 94 26.92 -7.97 14.68
CA LYS A 94 28.04 -8.49 15.45
C LYS A 94 28.76 -9.45 14.51
N SER A 95 29.63 -8.91 13.67
CA SER A 95 30.78 -9.67 13.20
C SER A 95 31.63 -9.94 14.45
N ILE A 96 31.47 -11.15 14.97
CA ILE A 96 32.38 -11.75 15.96
C ILE A 96 33.72 -11.96 15.26
#